data_AF-U5EDI7-F1
#
_entry.id   AF-U5EDI7-F1
#
_cell.length_a   1.000
_cell.length_b   1.000
_cell.length_c   1.000
_cell.angle_alpha   90.00
_cell.angle_beta   90.00
_cell.angle_gamma   90.00
#
_symmetry.space_group_name_H-M   'P 1'
#
loop_
_entity.id
_entity.type
_entity.pdbx_description
1 polymer ?
#
loop_
_entity_poly.entity_id
_entity_poly.type
_entity_poly.pdbx_seq_one_letter_code
_entity_poly.pdbx_strand_id
1 'polypeptide(L)'
;MPTPRIQLTPQQWRAKLDPQEYAVLREAATERPFVGEYTDTKTEGVYTCRACDAELFRSTEKFDSHCGWPSFFDPADSDAVILRADDSLGMRRVEVLCANCHSHLGHVFEGEGYATPTDQRYCINSIALRLQPTTPEESA
;
A
#
# COMPACT_ATOMS: atom_id res chain seq x y z
N MET A 1 8.57 -16.68 3.51
CA MET A 1 7.87 -15.54 4.11
C MET A 1 7.91 -15.68 5.63
N PRO A 2 8.19 -14.60 6.37
CA PRO A 2 8.09 -14.60 7.83
C PRO A 2 6.64 -14.84 8.28
N THR A 3 6.41 -15.20 9.53
CA THR A 3 5.05 -15.33 10.09
C THR A 3 4.46 -13.95 10.33
N PRO A 4 3.19 -13.67 9.96
CA PRO A 4 2.58 -12.36 10.21
C PRO A 4 2.38 -12.19 11.71
N ARG A 5 2.61 -10.96 12.22
CA ARG A 5 2.35 -10.63 13.62
C ARG A 5 0.85 -10.67 13.93
N ILE A 6 0.02 -10.25 12.97
CA ILE A 6 -1.44 -10.30 13.09
C ILE A 6 -1.96 -11.56 12.41
N GLN A 7 -2.47 -12.49 13.22
CA GLN A 7 -3.08 -13.74 12.77
C GLN A 7 -4.57 -13.72 13.10
N LEU A 8 -5.38 -13.37 12.11
CA LEU A 8 -6.84 -13.45 12.20
C LEU A 8 -7.36 -14.42 11.14
N THR A 9 -8.47 -15.08 11.46
CA THR A 9 -9.17 -15.97 10.53
C THR A 9 -9.85 -15.16 9.42
N PRO A 10 -10.17 -15.78 8.27
CA PRO A 10 -10.94 -15.13 7.22
C PRO A 10 -12.25 -14.51 7.72
N GLN A 11 -12.95 -15.16 8.66
CA GLN A 11 -14.18 -14.64 9.24
C GLN A 11 -13.95 -13.39 10.10
N GLN A 12 -12.90 -13.36 10.89
CA GLN A 12 -12.53 -12.18 11.68
C GLN A 12 -12.13 -11.01 10.77
N TRP A 13 -11.44 -11.28 9.66
CA TRP A 13 -11.14 -10.26 8.66
C TRP A 13 -12.40 -9.72 7.97
N ARG A 14 -13.33 -10.60 7.58
CA ARG A 14 -14.62 -10.19 7.00
C ARG A 14 -15.51 -9.39 7.97
N ALA A 15 -15.31 -9.55 9.27
CA ALA A 15 -16.00 -8.75 10.29
C ALA A 15 -15.31 -7.40 10.54
N LYS A 16 -14.01 -7.29 10.29
CA LYS A 16 -13.22 -6.05 10.50
C LYS A 16 -13.19 -5.15 9.25
N LEU A 17 -13.23 -5.74 8.07
CA LEU A 17 -13.04 -5.07 6.78
C LEU A 17 -14.35 -5.02 6.00
N ASP A 18 -14.54 -3.94 5.24
CA ASP A 18 -15.63 -3.89 4.26
C ASP A 18 -15.40 -4.92 3.14
N PRO A 19 -16.45 -5.36 2.42
CA PRO A 19 -16.31 -6.38 1.37
C PRO A 19 -15.29 -6.03 0.28
N GLN A 20 -15.21 -4.75 -0.10
CA GLN A 20 -14.25 -4.27 -1.09
C GLN A 20 -12.82 -4.24 -0.53
N GLU A 21 -12.66 -3.79 0.71
CA GLU A 21 -11.37 -3.82 1.42
C GLU A 21 -10.87 -5.26 1.56
N TYR A 22 -11.74 -6.19 1.95
CA TYR A 22 -11.42 -7.61 2.06
C TYR A 22 -10.98 -8.20 0.71
N ALA A 23 -11.70 -7.89 -0.37
CA ALA A 23 -11.34 -8.37 -1.71
C ALA A 23 -9.93 -7.91 -2.11
N VAL A 24 -9.59 -6.63 -1.88
CA VAL A 24 -8.25 -6.11 -2.20
C VAL A 24 -7.19 -6.66 -1.24
N LEU A 25 -7.38 -6.51 0.07
CA LEU A 25 -6.37 -6.82 1.10
C LEU A 25 -6.14 -8.31 1.30
N ARG A 26 -7.11 -9.19 0.98
CA ARG A 26 -7.05 -10.63 1.26
C ARG A 26 -7.18 -11.51 0.03
N GLU A 27 -7.91 -11.08 -0.99
CA GLU A 27 -8.10 -11.83 -2.24
C GLU A 27 -7.24 -11.26 -3.39
N ALA A 28 -6.38 -10.28 -3.10
CA ALA A 28 -5.50 -9.61 -4.06
C ALA A 28 -6.26 -9.04 -5.28
N ALA A 29 -7.50 -8.59 -5.06
CA ALA A 29 -8.23 -7.84 -6.07
C ALA A 29 -7.54 -6.49 -6.30
N THR A 30 -7.65 -5.96 -7.52
CA THR A 30 -7.11 -4.66 -7.88
C THR A 30 -8.25 -3.64 -7.98
N GLU A 31 -8.10 -2.50 -7.30
CA GLU A 31 -9.01 -1.37 -7.42
C GLU A 31 -8.98 -0.83 -8.85
N ARG A 32 -10.09 -0.28 -9.35
CA ARG A 32 -10.12 0.35 -10.67
C ARG A 32 -9.26 1.63 -10.66
N PRO A 33 -8.49 1.90 -11.74
CA PRO A 33 -7.71 3.14 -11.84
C PRO A 33 -8.58 4.39 -11.70
N PHE A 34 -8.03 5.45 -11.10
CA PHE A 34 -8.65 6.77 -10.93
C PHE A 34 -9.92 6.80 -10.04
N VAL A 35 -10.20 5.73 -9.29
CA VAL A 35 -11.35 5.67 -8.36
C VAL A 35 -10.91 5.86 -6.90
N GLY A 36 -9.64 5.59 -6.59
CA GLY A 36 -9.13 5.58 -5.23
C GLY A 36 -9.17 6.96 -4.57
N GLU A 37 -9.66 7.01 -3.33
CA GLU A 37 -9.80 8.22 -2.49
C GLU A 37 -8.52 9.06 -2.39
N TYR A 38 -7.35 8.41 -2.40
CA TYR A 38 -6.04 9.05 -2.22
C TYR A 38 -5.21 9.23 -3.50
N THR A 39 -5.82 9.01 -4.66
CA THR A 39 -5.12 9.11 -5.95
C THR A 39 -4.51 10.52 -6.12
N ASP A 40 -5.32 11.57 -5.97
CA ASP A 40 -4.92 12.97 -6.15
C ASP A 40 -4.64 13.72 -4.83
N THR A 41 -4.77 13.03 -3.69
CA THR A 41 -4.55 13.65 -2.39
C THR A 41 -3.08 13.98 -2.17
N LYS A 42 -2.82 15.24 -1.76
CA LYS A 42 -1.50 15.75 -1.37
C LYS A 42 -1.40 16.08 0.12
N THR A 43 -2.39 15.62 0.89
CA THR A 43 -2.43 15.83 2.34
C THR A 43 -1.20 15.21 2.99
N GLU A 44 -0.50 16.02 3.79
CA GLU A 44 0.64 15.56 4.55
C GLU A 44 0.20 14.61 5.67
N GLY A 45 0.89 13.48 5.80
CA GLY A 45 0.54 12.46 6.78
C GLY A 45 1.22 11.12 6.55
N VAL A 46 0.75 10.14 7.30
CA VAL A 46 1.25 8.76 7.27
C VAL A 46 0.17 7.84 6.70
N TYR A 47 0.53 7.04 5.71
CA TYR A 47 -0.31 5.99 5.16
C TYR A 47 -0.07 4.70 5.92
N THR A 48 -1.12 4.22 6.58
CA THR A 48 -1.13 2.98 7.35
C THR A 48 -1.90 1.88 6.61
N CYS A 49 -1.60 0.62 6.93
CA CYS A 49 -2.32 -0.54 6.41
C CYS A 49 -3.76 -0.51 6.89
N ARG A 50 -4.73 -0.48 5.97
CA ARG A 50 -6.16 -0.49 6.32
C ARG A 50 -6.58 -1.67 7.19
N ALA A 51 -5.90 -2.81 7.07
CA ALA A 51 -6.20 -4.02 7.83
C ALA A 51 -5.63 -4.03 9.26
N CYS A 52 -4.38 -3.62 9.45
CA CYS A 52 -3.68 -3.78 10.72
C CYS A 52 -3.14 -2.48 11.32
N ASP A 53 -3.41 -1.35 10.67
CA ASP A 53 -3.03 -0.01 11.09
C ASP A 53 -1.51 0.20 11.23
N ALA A 54 -0.69 -0.71 10.68
CA ALA A 54 0.76 -0.56 10.63
C ALA A 54 1.16 0.54 9.65
N GLU A 55 2.14 1.37 10.00
CA GLU A 55 2.75 2.37 9.10
C GLU A 55 3.37 1.69 7.87
N LEU A 56 3.08 2.21 6.67
CA LEU A 56 3.53 1.66 5.40
C LEU A 56 4.30 2.68 4.56
N PHE A 57 3.74 3.88 4.37
CA PHE A 57 4.30 4.91 3.51
C PHE A 57 4.09 6.29 4.13
N ARG A 58 4.97 7.25 3.84
CA ARG A 58 4.79 8.66 4.25
C ARG A 58 4.41 9.52 3.05
N SER A 59 3.67 10.60 3.30
CA SER A 59 3.32 11.55 2.23
C SER A 59 4.54 12.22 1.60
N THR A 60 5.65 12.34 2.34
CA THR A 60 6.93 12.85 1.85
C THR A 60 7.56 11.98 0.76
N GLU A 61 7.20 10.70 0.73
CA GLU A 61 7.68 9.72 -0.27
C GLU A 61 6.72 9.57 -1.46
N LYS A 62 5.55 10.23 -1.39
CA LYS A 62 4.55 10.20 -2.46
C LYS A 62 5.03 11.09 -3.60
N PHE A 63 4.97 10.56 -4.82
CA PHE A 63 5.23 11.33 -6.04
C PHE A 63 4.12 11.12 -7.06
N ASP A 64 3.95 12.10 -7.95
CA ASP A 64 2.92 12.06 -8.98
C ASP A 64 3.45 11.33 -10.21
N SER A 65 3.05 10.07 -10.38
CA SER A 65 3.43 9.22 -11.52
C SER A 65 2.41 9.27 -12.66
N HIS A 66 1.28 9.97 -12.46
CA HIS A 66 0.12 10.01 -13.37
C HIS A 66 -0.46 8.63 -13.75
N CYS A 67 -0.17 7.57 -12.98
CA CYS A 67 -0.62 6.21 -13.31
C CYS A 67 -2.07 5.89 -12.91
N GLY A 68 -2.72 6.76 -12.12
CA GLY A 68 -4.09 6.57 -11.61
C GLY A 68 -4.21 5.87 -10.25
N TRP A 69 -3.09 5.68 -9.54
CA TRP A 69 -3.01 5.21 -8.15
C TRP A 69 -1.95 5.99 -7.36
N PRO A 70 -2.03 6.06 -6.02
CA PRO A 70 -0.98 6.66 -5.22
C PRO A 70 0.35 5.92 -5.43
N SER A 71 1.38 6.67 -5.82
CA SER A 71 2.72 6.16 -6.09
C SER A 71 3.72 6.68 -5.07
N PHE A 72 4.52 5.76 -4.53
CA PHE A 72 5.59 6.05 -3.57
C PHE A 72 6.91 5.53 -4.12
N PHE A 73 8.03 6.16 -3.73
CA PHE A 73 9.37 5.69 -4.13
C PHE A 73 10.09 4.89 -3.05
N ASP A 74 9.58 4.89 -1.82
CA ASP A 74 10.15 4.21 -0.65
C ASP A 74 9.03 3.77 0.30
N PRO A 75 9.06 2.54 0.86
CA PRO A 75 8.17 2.11 1.94
C PRO A 75 8.62 2.60 3.33
N ALA A 76 8.64 3.91 3.55
CA ALA A 76 8.91 4.54 4.84
C ALA A 76 10.20 4.05 5.54
N ASP A 77 11.35 4.06 4.84
CA ASP A 77 12.69 3.79 5.40
C ASP A 77 12.78 2.42 6.15
N SER A 78 11.91 1.44 5.86
CA SER A 78 11.79 0.25 6.72
C SER A 78 11.30 -1.06 6.07
N ASP A 79 11.38 -2.14 6.86
CA ASP A 79 10.78 -3.48 6.65
C ASP A 79 9.24 -3.49 6.73
N ALA A 80 8.56 -2.38 6.46
CA ALA A 80 7.09 -2.26 6.57
C ALA A 80 6.34 -3.14 5.55
N VAL A 81 6.99 -3.44 4.42
CA VAL A 81 6.43 -4.23 3.32
C VAL A 81 7.30 -5.46 3.00
N ILE A 82 6.65 -6.50 2.49
CA ILE A 82 7.29 -7.68 1.93
C ILE A 82 7.09 -7.63 0.42
N LEU A 83 8.19 -7.74 -0.31
CA LEU A 83 8.20 -7.88 -1.76
C LEU A 83 8.13 -9.36 -2.13
N ARG A 84 7.12 -9.74 -2.91
CA ARG A 84 6.95 -11.10 -3.46
C ARG A 84 6.96 -11.03 -4.98
N ALA A 85 7.79 -11.85 -5.63
CA ALA A 85 7.71 -12.00 -7.08
C ALA A 85 6.33 -12.56 -7.49
N ASP A 86 5.68 -11.88 -8.43
CA ASP A 86 4.41 -12.23 -9.05
C ASP A 86 4.66 -12.43 -10.56
N ASP A 87 4.85 -13.71 -10.94
CA ASP A 87 5.02 -14.13 -12.34
C ASP A 87 3.68 -14.46 -13.01
N SER A 88 2.55 -14.08 -12.42
CA SER A 88 1.23 -14.32 -12.99
C SER A 88 1.02 -13.53 -14.29
N LEU A 89 0.14 -14.03 -15.15
CA LEU A 89 -0.23 -13.40 -16.42
C LEU A 89 0.93 -13.17 -17.41
N GLY A 90 2.06 -13.87 -17.23
CA GLY A 90 3.22 -13.77 -18.13
C GLY A 90 3.99 -12.47 -18.01
N MET A 91 3.75 -11.67 -16.97
CA MET A 91 4.49 -10.45 -16.65
C MET A 91 5.30 -10.69 -15.38
N ARG A 92 6.54 -10.20 -15.34
CA ARG A 92 7.29 -10.13 -14.07
C ARG A 92 6.87 -8.87 -13.35
N ARG A 93 6.06 -9.04 -12.30
CA ARG A 93 5.73 -7.96 -11.36
C ARG A 93 6.22 -8.35 -9.97
N VAL A 94 6.36 -7.39 -9.09
CA VAL A 94 6.67 -7.64 -7.69
C VAL A 94 5.50 -7.15 -6.88
N GLU A 95 4.78 -8.07 -6.25
CA GLU A 95 3.68 -7.78 -5.34
C GLU A 95 4.22 -7.22 -4.02
N VAL A 96 3.52 -6.21 -3.52
CA VAL A 96 3.81 -5.55 -2.25
C VAL A 96 2.77 -6.01 -1.23
N LEU A 97 3.25 -6.64 -0.15
CA LEU A 97 2.44 -7.12 0.96
C LEU A 97 2.78 -6.36 2.24
N CYS A 98 1.82 -6.16 3.14
CA CYS A 98 2.11 -5.64 4.47
C CYS A 98 2.92 -6.67 5.28
N ALA A 99 4.08 -6.30 5.83
CA ALA A 99 4.91 -7.21 6.61
C ALA A 99 4.24 -7.67 7.92
N ASN A 100 3.33 -6.85 8.46
CA ASN A 100 2.68 -7.10 9.74
C ASN A 100 1.52 -8.12 9.65
N CYS A 101 0.77 -8.12 8.54
CA CYS A 101 -0.45 -8.92 8.40
C CYS A 101 -0.60 -9.64 7.04
N HIS A 102 0.38 -9.52 6.16
CA HIS A 102 0.41 -10.08 4.80
C HIS A 102 -0.76 -9.66 3.91
N SER A 103 -1.37 -8.51 4.19
CA SER A 103 -2.38 -7.97 3.28
C SER A 103 -1.75 -7.52 1.97
N HIS A 104 -2.45 -7.78 0.87
CA HIS A 104 -2.08 -7.26 -0.44
C HIS A 104 -2.25 -5.74 -0.47
N LEU A 105 -1.21 -5.03 -0.90
CA LEU A 105 -1.19 -3.58 -1.01
C LEU A 105 -1.21 -3.15 -2.48
N GLY A 106 -0.39 -3.80 -3.32
CA GLY A 106 -0.30 -3.49 -4.75
C GLY A 106 0.95 -4.12 -5.37
N HIS A 107 1.59 -3.39 -6.27
CA HIS A 107 2.79 -3.85 -6.98
C HIS A 107 3.86 -2.76 -7.04
N VAL A 108 5.12 -3.16 -6.97
CA VAL A 108 6.28 -2.31 -7.23
C VAL A 108 6.85 -2.64 -8.60
N PHE A 109 7.26 -1.59 -9.31
CA PHE A 109 7.93 -1.65 -10.60
C PHE A 109 9.28 -0.95 -10.46
N GLU A 110 10.32 -1.49 -11.09
CA GLU A 110 11.68 -0.95 -11.04
C GLU A 110 12.21 -0.79 -12.47
N GLY A 111 13.14 0.16 -12.68
CA GLY A 111 13.79 0.33 -13.99
C GLY A 111 12.95 1.08 -15.02
N GLU A 112 11.96 1.86 -14.58
CA GLU A 112 11.14 2.71 -15.45
C GLU A 112 11.80 4.06 -15.75
N GLY A 113 12.90 4.40 -15.06
CA GLY A 113 13.65 5.64 -15.29
C GLY A 113 13.02 6.85 -14.61
N TYR A 114 12.31 6.66 -13.50
CA TYR A 114 11.78 7.77 -12.73
C TYR A 114 12.92 8.50 -12.01
N ALA A 115 12.78 9.83 -11.86
CA ALA A 115 13.74 10.67 -11.14
C ALA A 115 13.60 10.50 -9.60
N THR A 116 13.57 9.27 -9.13
CA THR A 116 13.52 8.90 -7.70
C THR A 116 14.83 8.26 -7.28
N PRO A 117 15.24 8.35 -6.01
CA PRO A 117 16.52 7.82 -5.55
C PRO A 117 16.70 6.31 -5.78
N THR A 118 15.58 5.58 -5.79
CA THR A 118 15.54 4.12 -5.88
C THR A 118 15.21 3.61 -7.30
N ASP A 119 14.72 4.47 -8.20
CA ASP A 119 14.10 4.09 -9.48
C ASP A 119 12.99 3.01 -9.32
N GLN A 120 12.34 3.01 -8.15
CA GLN A 120 11.21 2.15 -7.81
C GLN A 120 9.92 2.96 -7.78
N ARG A 121 8.84 2.35 -8.27
CA ARG A 121 7.48 2.89 -8.22
C ARG A 121 6.55 1.90 -7.54
N TYR A 122 6.20 2.20 -6.29
CA TYR A 122 5.22 1.46 -5.51
C TYR A 122 3.81 1.93 -5.90
N CYS A 123 3.14 1.14 -6.72
CA CYS A 123 1.76 1.38 -7.15
C CYS A 123 0.81 0.67 -6.17
N ILE A 124 0.24 1.43 -5.23
CA ILE A 124 -0.54 0.88 -4.11
C ILE A 124 -2.02 1.20 -4.28
N ASN A 125 -2.89 0.23 -3.99
CA ASN A 125 -4.33 0.45 -4.01
C ASN A 125 -4.74 1.42 -2.90
N SER A 126 -5.55 2.44 -3.21
CA SER A 126 -5.96 3.43 -2.22
C SER A 126 -6.78 2.79 -1.10
N ILE A 127 -7.65 1.84 -1.45
CA ILE A 127 -8.49 1.10 -0.51
C ILE A 127 -7.68 0.24 0.48
N ALA A 128 -6.42 -0.08 0.15
CA ALA A 128 -5.53 -0.81 1.05
C ALA A 128 -4.84 0.09 2.09
N LEU A 129 -4.95 1.41 1.93
CA LEU A 129 -4.31 2.42 2.77
C LEU A 129 -5.33 3.19 3.60
N ARG A 130 -4.87 3.73 4.73
CA ARG A 130 -5.58 4.71 5.53
C ARG A 130 -4.63 5.86 5.80
N LEU A 131 -5.00 7.06 5.36
CA LEU A 131 -4.22 8.26 5.63
C LEU A 131 -4.52 8.78 7.04
N GLN A 132 -3.47 8.94 7.84
CA GLN A 132 -3.49 9.72 9.07
C GLN A 132 -2.86 11.08 8.78
N PRO A 133 -3.66 12.17 8.66
CA PRO A 133 -3.12 13.49 8.37
C PRO A 133 -2.27 13.98 9.54
N THR A 134 -1.08 14.49 9.24
CA THR A 134 -0.27 15.24 10.21
C THR A 134 -0.79 16.68 10.24
N THR A 135 -1.93 16.91 10.90
CA THR A 135 -2.34 18.27 11.24
C THR A 135 -1.43 18.77 12.37
N PRO A 136 -0.91 20.01 12.34
CA PRO A 136 -0.16 20.57 13.47
C PRO A 136 -1.01 20.87 14.72
N GLU A 137 -2.24 20.35 14.84
CA GLU A 137 -3.09 20.46 16.03
C GLU A 137 -3.08 19.15 16.81
N GLU A 138 -2.02 18.94 17.60
CA GLU A 138 -2.06 18.34 18.95
C GLU A 138 -0.62 18.19 19.45
N SER A 139 -0.02 19.31 19.83
CA SER A 139 1.01 19.33 20.87
C SER A 139 0.47 20.26 21.94
N ALA A 140 -0.22 19.65 22.91
CA ALA A 140 -0.67 20.30 24.13
C ALA A 140 0.53 20.70 25.02
#